data_AF-A0A4R6QSL7-F1
#
_entry.id   AF-A0A4R6QSL7-F1
#
_cell.length_a   1.000
_cell.length_b   1.000
_cell.length_c   1.000
_cell.angle_alpha   90.00
_cell.angle_beta   90.00
_cell.angle_gamma   90.00
#
_symmetry.space_group_name_H-M   'P 1'
#
loop_
_entity.id
_entity.type
_entity.pdbx_description
1 polymer ?
#
loop_
_entity_poly.entity_id
_entity_poly.type
_entity_poly.pdbx_seq_one_letter_code
_entity_poly.pdbx_strand_id
1 'polypeptide(L)'
;MTLNASPARKLAPNRLAATLAMGLFAGSYAVASTTPVTHYSGRHLNSGEYVQTAEYANSNYGYIVDYSGAATEGSNSGARTWAFGNGAGGYLHKLETSSVFARADLASGELKASASLGLGINQPGSDAAPAFGVRSTTASASATIADSLSFRNGSSGYLWADGEQFTFRFGVDGTVDIPAAVATPVSSSAMTWATLRLNIWRPGGLEANHQLSTFDYNAYAQQFGNDAAWTEYVRLSNQVNALALNSAGWCLGESRTLAGFCGGVFFQQVTLGATPAEVSYAFAPGGDFEWTLELETRVAMDLSYENLSSSLDFSHTIRTGFVAPTSATTYSASGLFPDTLPAAAVPEPHSWALMACGLLGLMGAAGFKQRRPH
;
A
#
# COMPACT_ATOMS: atom_id res chain seq x y z
N MET A 1 -3.89 23.37 -95.07
CA MET A 1 -4.76 22.72 -94.06
C MET A 1 -3.94 22.53 -92.80
N THR A 2 -4.03 23.50 -91.89
CA THR A 2 -3.31 23.53 -90.62
C THR A 2 -4.29 23.10 -89.52
N LEU A 3 -4.07 21.92 -88.96
CA LEU A 3 -4.89 21.34 -87.89
C LEU A 3 -4.44 21.89 -86.53
N ASN A 4 -5.40 22.45 -85.80
CA ASN A 4 -5.26 22.96 -84.44
C ASN A 4 -4.92 21.85 -83.44
N ALA A 5 -3.88 22.07 -82.64
CA ALA A 5 -3.57 21.30 -81.44
C ALA A 5 -4.35 21.86 -80.24
N SER A 6 -5.10 21.00 -79.55
CA SER A 6 -5.72 21.29 -78.25
C SER A 6 -4.76 20.87 -77.13
N PRO A 7 -4.55 21.68 -76.07
CA PRO A 7 -3.62 21.34 -75.00
C PRO A 7 -4.23 20.32 -74.02
N ALA A 8 -3.45 19.29 -73.69
CA ALA A 8 -3.77 18.30 -72.68
C ALA A 8 -3.79 18.93 -71.27
N ARG A 9 -4.91 18.72 -70.55
CA ARG A 9 -5.11 19.12 -69.16
C ARG A 9 -4.21 18.24 -68.25
N LYS A 10 -3.20 18.84 -67.62
CA LYS A 10 -2.43 18.21 -66.53
C LYS A 10 -3.33 18.08 -65.29
N LEU A 11 -3.73 16.87 -64.93
CA LEU A 11 -4.29 16.54 -63.62
C LEU A 11 -3.14 16.48 -62.60
N ALA A 12 -3.22 17.30 -61.55
CA ALA A 12 -2.21 17.41 -60.51
C ALA A 12 -2.23 16.17 -59.57
N PRO A 13 -1.08 15.51 -59.31
CA PRO A 13 -1.01 14.29 -58.48
C PRO A 13 -1.10 14.53 -56.96
N ASN A 14 -1.37 15.75 -56.49
CA ASN A 14 -1.13 16.12 -55.10
C ASN A 14 -2.31 15.94 -54.12
N ARG A 15 -3.47 15.41 -54.53
CA ARG A 15 -4.62 15.28 -53.62
C ARG A 15 -4.76 13.92 -52.94
N LEU A 16 -4.34 12.83 -53.58
CA LEU A 16 -4.51 11.47 -53.02
C LEU A 16 -3.47 11.13 -51.92
N ALA A 17 -2.25 11.68 -52.01
CA ALA A 17 -1.22 11.48 -50.98
C ALA A 17 -1.53 12.24 -49.68
N ALA A 18 -2.17 13.41 -49.76
CA ALA A 18 -2.51 14.22 -48.58
C ALA A 18 -3.64 13.61 -47.73
N THR A 19 -4.61 12.95 -48.38
CA THR A 19 -5.74 12.33 -47.65
C THR A 19 -5.34 11.02 -46.96
N LEU A 20 -4.42 10.25 -47.55
CA LEU A 20 -3.91 9.02 -46.94
C LEU A 20 -2.98 9.31 -45.73
N ALA A 21 -2.17 10.38 -45.80
CA ALA A 21 -1.28 10.77 -44.70
C ALA A 21 -2.06 11.29 -43.47
N MET A 22 -3.18 12.00 -43.66
CA MET A 22 -4.02 12.47 -42.53
C MET A 22 -4.77 11.33 -41.83
N GLY A 23 -5.22 10.30 -42.56
CA GLY A 23 -5.88 9.14 -41.96
C GLY A 23 -4.96 8.32 -41.05
N LEU A 24 -3.69 8.15 -41.43
CA LEU A 24 -2.69 7.43 -40.64
C LEU A 24 -2.25 8.19 -39.37
N PHE A 25 -2.24 9.53 -39.40
CA PHE A 25 -1.96 10.35 -38.21
C PHE A 25 -3.16 10.43 -37.25
N ALA A 26 -4.40 10.49 -37.76
CA ALA A 26 -5.58 10.57 -36.90
C ALA A 26 -5.87 9.24 -36.16
N GLY A 27 -5.64 8.09 -36.82
CA GLY A 27 -5.81 6.77 -36.20
C GLY A 27 -4.74 6.43 -35.15
N SER A 28 -3.49 6.87 -35.36
CA SER A 28 -2.39 6.64 -34.41
C SER A 28 -2.46 7.56 -33.19
N TYR A 29 -2.94 8.80 -33.33
CA TYR A 29 -3.16 9.70 -32.19
C TYR A 29 -4.32 9.27 -31.29
N ALA A 30 -5.40 8.71 -31.83
CA ALA A 30 -6.56 8.29 -31.03
C ALA A 30 -6.26 7.05 -30.15
N VAL A 31 -5.40 6.13 -30.60
CA VAL A 31 -5.02 4.93 -29.83
C VAL A 31 -3.84 5.18 -28.88
N ALA A 32 -2.95 6.13 -29.21
CA ALA A 32 -1.81 6.50 -28.36
C ALA A 32 -2.14 7.56 -27.29
N SER A 33 -3.29 8.26 -27.38
CA SER A 33 -3.72 9.25 -26.38
C SER A 33 -4.55 8.64 -25.24
N THR A 34 -5.04 7.41 -25.38
CA THR A 34 -5.75 6.72 -24.29
C THR A 34 -4.78 6.08 -23.29
N THR A 35 -3.57 5.68 -23.70
CA THR A 35 -2.55 5.05 -22.84
C THR A 35 -2.04 5.95 -21.71
N PRO A 36 -1.74 7.25 -21.94
CA PRO A 36 -1.37 8.17 -20.86
C PRO A 36 -2.51 8.39 -19.87
N VAL A 37 -3.76 8.44 -20.36
CA VAL A 37 -4.94 8.66 -19.50
C VAL A 37 -5.25 7.43 -18.67
N THR A 38 -5.19 6.21 -19.21
CA THR A 38 -5.38 4.96 -18.44
C THR A 38 -4.22 4.66 -17.50
N HIS A 39 -2.99 4.99 -17.88
CA HIS A 39 -1.82 4.86 -16.99
C HIS A 39 -1.85 5.91 -15.86
N TYR A 40 -2.30 7.13 -16.14
CA TYR A 40 -2.45 8.17 -15.14
C TYR A 40 -3.65 7.90 -14.21
N SER A 41 -4.80 7.51 -14.76
CA SER A 41 -5.99 7.20 -13.96
C SER A 41 -5.81 5.97 -13.07
N GLY A 42 -5.11 4.94 -13.54
CA GLY A 42 -4.81 3.73 -12.76
C GLY A 42 -3.75 3.91 -11.67
N ARG A 43 -2.97 5.01 -11.70
CA ARG A 43 -1.90 5.30 -10.71
C ARG A 43 -2.15 6.54 -9.85
N HIS A 44 -2.96 7.50 -10.31
CA HIS A 44 -3.04 8.84 -9.70
C HIS A 44 -4.46 9.34 -9.39
N LEU A 45 -5.53 8.59 -9.72
CA LEU A 45 -6.89 8.92 -9.24
C LEU A 45 -7.20 8.33 -7.85
N ASN A 46 -6.18 7.82 -7.15
CA ASN A 46 -6.32 7.38 -5.77
C ASN A 46 -6.44 8.62 -4.88
N SER A 47 -7.63 8.86 -4.32
CA SER A 47 -7.75 9.62 -3.09
C SER A 47 -7.70 8.63 -1.93
N GLY A 48 -7.13 9.03 -0.79
CA GLY A 48 -7.12 8.24 0.44
C GLY A 48 -8.51 7.98 1.05
N GLU A 49 -9.59 8.26 0.32
CA GLU A 49 -10.99 8.08 0.72
C GLU A 49 -11.69 6.90 0.00
N TYR A 50 -11.07 6.24 -1.00
CA TYR A 50 -11.70 5.13 -1.73
C TYR A 50 -10.87 3.86 -1.72
N VAL A 51 -11.57 2.73 -1.55
CA VAL A 51 -11.03 1.37 -1.63
C VAL A 51 -10.61 1.08 -3.07
N GLN A 52 -9.34 0.74 -3.29
CA GLN A 52 -8.86 0.29 -4.59
C GLN A 52 -9.26 -1.18 -4.77
N THR A 53 -10.32 -1.46 -5.54
CA THR A 53 -10.57 -2.81 -6.04
C THR A 53 -9.52 -3.13 -7.11
N ALA A 54 -8.71 -4.16 -6.89
CA ALA A 54 -7.59 -4.52 -7.75
C ALA A 54 -8.06 -4.85 -9.18
N GLU A 55 -7.77 -3.98 -10.15
CA GLU A 55 -7.81 -4.34 -11.57
C GLU A 55 -6.50 -5.06 -11.96
N TYR A 56 -6.64 -6.37 -12.16
CA TYR A 56 -5.87 -7.24 -13.07
C TYR A 56 -4.34 -6.99 -13.21
N ALA A 57 -3.58 -7.39 -12.18
CA ALA A 57 -2.19 -7.83 -12.32
C ALA A 57 -2.08 -9.28 -11.84
N ASN A 58 -1.04 -10.01 -12.27
CA ASN A 58 -0.80 -11.45 -12.09
C ASN A 58 -0.66 -11.94 -10.61
N SER A 59 -1.29 -11.28 -9.65
CA SER A 59 -1.17 -11.49 -8.21
C SER A 59 -2.40 -10.94 -7.48
N ASN A 60 -3.05 -11.76 -6.66
CA ASN A 60 -4.21 -11.37 -5.85
C ASN A 60 -3.70 -10.73 -4.55
N TYR A 61 -3.46 -9.42 -4.60
CA TYR A 61 -3.13 -8.62 -3.42
C TYR A 61 -4.36 -7.79 -3.00
N GLY A 62 -4.71 -7.82 -1.71
CA GLY A 62 -5.59 -6.82 -1.08
C GLY A 62 -4.73 -5.92 -0.21
N TYR A 63 -4.74 -4.61 -0.44
CA TYR A 63 -4.00 -3.64 0.36
C TYR A 63 -4.93 -2.51 0.77
N ILE A 64 -4.94 -2.19 2.06
CA ILE A 64 -5.70 -1.06 2.60
C ILE A 64 -4.77 -0.28 3.50
N VAL A 65 -4.63 1.01 3.20
CA VAL A 65 -4.00 1.98 4.09
C VAL A 65 -5.01 3.06 4.36
N ASP A 66 -5.35 3.19 5.63
CA ASP A 66 -6.21 4.27 6.09
C ASP A 66 -5.39 5.32 6.81
N TYR A 67 -5.36 6.52 6.24
CA TYR A 67 -4.82 7.72 6.89
C TYR A 67 -5.93 8.65 7.38
N SER A 68 -7.19 8.36 7.04
CA SER A 68 -8.35 9.20 7.36
C SER A 68 -8.94 8.89 8.73
N GLY A 69 -8.70 7.67 9.25
CA GLY A 69 -9.27 7.15 10.48
C GLY A 69 -10.71 6.66 10.33
N ALA A 70 -11.26 6.65 9.11
CA ALA A 70 -12.55 6.03 8.81
C ALA A 70 -12.38 4.53 8.57
N ALA A 71 -13.23 3.71 9.20
CA ALA A 71 -13.23 2.27 8.99
C ALA A 71 -13.26 1.92 7.49
N THR A 72 -12.15 1.40 6.99
CA THR A 72 -11.96 1.08 5.58
C THR A 72 -11.79 -0.42 5.44
N GLU A 73 -12.54 -0.99 4.52
CA GLU A 73 -12.66 -2.43 4.34
C GLU A 73 -12.54 -2.78 2.85
N GLY A 74 -11.89 -3.89 2.58
CA GLY A 74 -11.65 -4.37 1.23
C GLY A 74 -11.51 -5.87 1.26
N SER A 75 -12.19 -6.52 0.31
CA SER A 75 -12.17 -7.96 0.17
C SER A 75 -12.03 -8.32 -1.30
N ASN A 76 -11.20 -9.31 -1.60
CA ASN A 76 -11.15 -9.91 -2.93
C ASN A 76 -11.24 -11.42 -2.77
N SER A 77 -12.23 -12.03 -3.42
CA SER A 77 -12.33 -13.49 -3.54
C SER A 77 -12.30 -13.84 -5.02
N GLY A 78 -11.52 -14.85 -5.39
CA GLY A 78 -11.39 -15.26 -6.77
C GLY A 78 -11.05 -16.73 -6.93
N ALA A 79 -11.46 -17.29 -8.06
CA ALA A 79 -11.03 -18.59 -8.55
C ALA A 79 -10.41 -18.40 -9.93
N ARG A 80 -9.24 -19.00 -10.16
CA ARG A 80 -8.52 -18.91 -11.42
C ARG A 80 -7.95 -20.25 -11.81
N THR A 81 -8.00 -20.57 -13.10
CA THR A 81 -7.21 -21.66 -13.65
C THR A 81 -5.94 -21.06 -14.20
N TRP A 82 -4.80 -21.41 -13.62
CA TRP A 82 -3.51 -20.98 -14.15
C TRP A 82 -3.01 -21.95 -15.20
N ALA A 83 -2.34 -21.42 -16.22
CA ALA A 83 -1.51 -22.20 -17.13
C ALA A 83 -0.04 -21.78 -16.95
N PHE A 84 0.78 -22.64 -16.37
CA PHE A 84 2.20 -22.36 -16.14
C PHE A 84 3.07 -23.12 -17.14
N GLY A 85 3.81 -22.41 -17.98
CA GLY A 85 4.77 -23.06 -18.88
C GLY A 85 5.95 -23.67 -18.11
N ASN A 86 6.18 -24.98 -18.19
CA ASN A 86 7.20 -25.72 -17.42
C ASN A 86 8.65 -25.57 -17.95
N GLY A 87 8.94 -24.60 -18.83
CA GLY A 87 10.28 -24.42 -19.42
C GLY A 87 10.73 -25.55 -20.38
N ALA A 88 10.19 -26.76 -20.26
CA ALA A 88 10.41 -27.91 -21.15
C ALA A 88 9.37 -28.04 -22.28
N GLY A 89 8.57 -27.00 -22.53
CA GLY A 89 7.51 -27.00 -23.55
C GLY A 89 6.13 -27.49 -23.08
N GLY A 90 5.98 -27.73 -21.77
CA GLY A 90 4.74 -28.19 -21.15
C GLY A 90 3.94 -27.11 -20.41
N TYR A 91 2.67 -27.38 -20.06
CA TYR A 91 1.82 -26.49 -19.26
C TYR A 91 1.25 -27.21 -18.04
N LEU A 92 1.26 -26.56 -16.87
CA LEU A 92 0.48 -26.98 -15.71
C LEU A 92 -0.83 -26.20 -15.68
N HIS A 93 -1.96 -26.89 -15.74
CA HIS A 93 -3.29 -26.31 -15.54
C HIS A 93 -3.79 -26.62 -14.13
N LYS A 94 -3.92 -25.60 -13.27
CA LYS A 94 -4.34 -25.81 -11.88
C LYS A 94 -5.40 -24.80 -11.47
N LEU A 95 -6.46 -25.31 -10.85
CA LEU A 95 -7.45 -24.47 -10.19
C LEU A 95 -6.85 -23.94 -8.89
N GLU A 96 -6.85 -22.62 -8.76
CA GLU A 96 -6.51 -21.92 -7.54
C GLU A 96 -7.73 -21.13 -7.08
N THR A 97 -8.04 -21.22 -5.79
CA THR A 97 -9.02 -20.36 -5.11
C THR A 97 -8.30 -19.52 -4.09
N SER A 98 -8.57 -18.22 -4.04
CA SER A 98 -8.01 -17.35 -3.02
C SER A 98 -9.08 -16.41 -2.48
N SER A 99 -9.04 -16.15 -1.18
CA SER A 99 -9.83 -15.08 -0.54
C SER A 99 -8.93 -14.25 0.35
N VAL A 100 -8.98 -12.93 0.18
CA VAL A 100 -8.26 -11.96 0.98
C VAL A 100 -9.23 -10.92 1.53
N PHE A 101 -9.00 -10.49 2.75
CA PHE A 101 -9.79 -9.48 3.43
C PHE A 101 -8.85 -8.62 4.29
N ALA A 102 -9.02 -7.31 4.25
CA ALA A 102 -8.35 -6.39 5.15
C ALA A 102 -9.36 -5.36 5.66
N ARG A 103 -9.17 -4.92 6.91
CA ARG A 103 -9.85 -3.75 7.46
C ARG A 103 -8.98 -3.07 8.51
N ALA A 104 -8.97 -1.75 8.47
CA ALA A 104 -8.34 -0.89 9.45
C ALA A 104 -9.38 0.06 10.03
N ASP A 105 -9.37 0.26 11.35
CA ASP A 105 -10.32 1.12 12.05
C ASP A 105 -9.60 1.79 13.23
N LEU A 106 -9.10 3.01 13.01
CA LEU A 106 -8.34 3.74 14.01
C LEU A 106 -9.19 4.10 15.25
N ALA A 107 -10.48 4.38 15.05
CA ALA A 107 -11.39 4.80 16.11
C ALA A 107 -11.65 3.70 17.15
N SER A 108 -11.66 2.44 16.71
CA SER A 108 -11.74 1.28 17.60
C SER A 108 -10.38 0.66 17.95
N GLY A 109 -9.31 1.12 17.29
CA GLY A 109 -7.98 0.50 17.37
C GLY A 109 -7.93 -0.90 16.76
N GLU A 110 -8.92 -1.27 15.92
CA GLU A 110 -9.02 -2.61 15.33
C GLU A 110 -8.25 -2.71 14.01
N LEU A 111 -7.43 -3.77 13.89
CA LEU A 111 -6.86 -4.24 12.63
C LEU A 111 -7.36 -5.65 12.33
N LYS A 112 -7.69 -5.88 11.07
CA LYS A 112 -8.23 -7.15 10.58
C LYS A 112 -7.56 -7.50 9.26
N ALA A 113 -7.08 -8.74 9.15
CA ALA A 113 -6.56 -9.26 7.90
C ALA A 113 -6.82 -10.75 7.83
N SER A 114 -7.19 -11.24 6.66
CA SER A 114 -7.20 -12.67 6.37
C SER A 114 -6.72 -12.94 4.96
N ALA A 115 -6.02 -14.05 4.80
CA ALA A 115 -5.60 -14.57 3.52
C ALA A 115 -5.81 -16.07 3.52
N SER A 116 -6.46 -16.57 2.48
CA SER A 116 -6.64 -18.00 2.24
C SER A 116 -6.28 -18.32 0.80
N LEU A 117 -5.70 -19.50 0.63
CA LEU A 117 -5.27 -20.02 -0.67
C LEU A 117 -5.55 -21.52 -0.72
N GLY A 118 -6.18 -21.96 -1.79
CA GLY A 118 -6.51 -23.35 -2.07
C GLY A 118 -6.04 -23.74 -3.46
N LEU A 119 -5.46 -24.93 -3.56
CA LEU A 119 -5.00 -25.55 -4.80
C LEU A 119 -5.82 -26.82 -5.05
N GLY A 120 -6.50 -26.88 -6.19
CA GLY A 120 -7.20 -28.07 -6.65
C GLY A 120 -6.27 -29.11 -7.29
N ILE A 121 -6.87 -30.15 -7.87
CA ILE A 121 -6.15 -31.12 -8.72
C ILE A 121 -5.58 -30.47 -9.98
N ASN A 122 -4.55 -31.10 -10.55
CA ASN A 122 -4.12 -30.77 -11.91
C ASN A 122 -5.25 -31.10 -12.89
N GLN A 123 -5.54 -30.17 -13.80
CA GLN A 123 -6.55 -30.36 -14.82
C GLN A 123 -6.03 -31.25 -15.97
N PRO A 124 -6.92 -31.90 -16.73
CA PRO A 124 -6.54 -32.67 -17.91
C PRO A 124 -5.68 -31.86 -18.88
N GLY A 125 -4.63 -32.48 -19.43
CA GLY A 125 -3.68 -31.80 -20.31
C GLY A 125 -2.53 -31.11 -19.59
N SER A 126 -2.46 -31.22 -18.26
CA SER A 126 -1.28 -30.80 -17.49
C SER A 126 -0.14 -31.80 -17.62
N ASP A 127 1.08 -31.30 -17.78
CA ASP A 127 2.29 -32.12 -17.59
C ASP A 127 2.52 -32.45 -16.11
N ALA A 128 3.54 -33.28 -15.83
CA ALA A 128 3.94 -33.58 -14.45
C ALA A 128 4.09 -32.29 -13.62
N ALA A 129 3.59 -32.33 -12.37
CA ALA A 129 3.71 -31.23 -11.44
C ALA A 129 5.17 -30.72 -11.39
N PRO A 130 5.38 -29.38 -11.34
CA PRO A 130 6.72 -28.84 -11.24
C PRO A 130 7.41 -29.41 -10.01
N ALA A 131 8.73 -29.53 -10.07
CA ALA A 131 9.49 -29.89 -8.89
C ALA A 131 9.19 -28.89 -7.76
N PHE A 132 9.14 -29.40 -6.53
CA PHE A 132 8.92 -28.58 -5.35
C PHE A 132 9.93 -27.42 -5.29
N GLY A 133 9.46 -26.24 -4.92
CA GLY A 133 10.21 -25.00 -4.78
C GLY A 133 10.39 -24.20 -6.07
N VAL A 134 9.92 -24.70 -7.22
CA VAL A 134 10.13 -24.01 -8.52
C VAL A 134 9.10 -22.91 -8.75
N ARG A 135 7.85 -23.10 -8.31
CA ARG A 135 6.78 -22.12 -8.50
C ARG A 135 5.84 -22.09 -7.31
N SER A 136 5.53 -20.89 -6.86
CA SER A 136 4.51 -20.65 -5.85
C SER A 136 3.47 -19.67 -6.35
N THR A 137 2.31 -19.72 -5.72
CA THR A 137 1.28 -18.69 -5.81
C THR A 137 1.00 -18.14 -4.42
N THR A 138 0.46 -16.92 -4.37
CA THR A 138 0.34 -16.16 -3.12
C THR A 138 -1.00 -15.44 -3.04
N ALA A 139 -1.59 -15.48 -1.86
CA ALA A 139 -2.66 -14.59 -1.41
C ALA A 139 -2.11 -13.74 -0.25
N SER A 140 -2.29 -12.42 -0.30
CA SER A 140 -1.87 -11.54 0.81
C SER A 140 -2.90 -10.45 1.07
N ALA A 141 -3.09 -10.15 2.36
CA ALA A 141 -3.87 -9.05 2.86
C ALA A 141 -3.04 -8.27 3.89
N SER A 142 -2.98 -6.95 3.75
CA SER A 142 -2.37 -6.07 4.74
C SER A 142 -3.33 -4.94 5.12
N ALA A 143 -3.40 -4.66 6.42
CA ALA A 143 -4.18 -3.57 7.01
C ALA A 143 -3.26 -2.73 7.90
N THR A 144 -3.28 -1.42 7.70
CA THR A 144 -2.44 -0.48 8.45
C THR A 144 -3.28 0.65 9.03
N ILE A 145 -3.07 0.93 10.33
CA ILE A 145 -3.49 2.18 10.99
C ILE A 145 -2.26 3.02 11.32
N ALA A 146 -2.43 4.34 11.32
CA ALA A 146 -1.40 5.29 11.70
C ALA A 146 -2.00 6.46 12.47
N ASP A 147 -1.24 7.04 13.40
CA ASP A 147 -1.64 8.24 14.12
C ASP A 147 -0.42 8.99 14.68
N SER A 148 -0.65 10.22 15.13
CA SER A 148 0.33 11.04 15.85
C SER A 148 -0.15 11.30 17.27
N LEU A 149 0.69 11.01 18.26
CA LEU A 149 0.38 11.20 19.67
C LEU A 149 1.21 12.34 20.25
N SER A 150 0.54 13.23 20.97
CA SER A 150 1.19 14.30 21.74
C SER A 150 0.80 14.26 23.22
N PHE A 151 1.66 14.79 24.08
CA PHE A 151 1.52 14.64 25.52
C PHE A 151 1.56 16.00 26.24
N ARG A 152 0.63 16.22 27.17
CA ARG A 152 0.55 17.45 27.98
C ARG A 152 0.44 17.14 29.47
N ASN A 153 0.91 18.08 30.29
CA ASN A 153 0.60 18.17 31.72
C ASN A 153 -0.05 19.54 31.98
N GLY A 154 -1.39 19.55 32.09
CA GLY A 154 -2.17 20.79 32.06
C GLY A 154 -2.02 21.52 30.72
N SER A 155 -1.62 22.79 30.74
CA SER A 155 -1.39 23.62 29.55
C SER A 155 0.01 23.48 28.93
N SER A 156 0.92 22.79 29.62
CA SER A 156 2.33 22.68 29.21
C SER A 156 2.59 21.37 28.48
N GLY A 157 3.63 21.34 27.64
CA GLY A 157 4.16 20.08 27.11
C GLY A 157 4.52 19.13 28.24
N TYR A 158 4.25 17.84 28.08
CA TYR A 158 4.65 16.83 29.05
C TYR A 158 6.18 16.67 29.02
N LEU A 159 6.81 16.75 30.19
CA LEU A 159 8.25 16.53 30.35
C LEU A 159 8.46 15.10 30.84
N TRP A 160 9.02 14.25 29.98
CA TRP A 160 9.32 12.86 30.29
C TRP A 160 10.43 12.77 31.33
N ALA A 161 10.15 12.09 32.45
CA ALA A 161 11.18 11.79 33.44
C ALA A 161 12.01 10.57 33.05
N ASP A 162 13.24 10.48 33.55
CA ASP A 162 14.12 9.34 33.31
C ASP A 162 13.44 8.04 33.77
N GLY A 163 13.34 7.07 32.84
CA GLY A 163 12.72 5.77 33.10
C GLY A 163 11.21 5.71 32.87
N GLU A 164 10.52 6.81 32.58
CA GLU A 164 9.12 6.77 32.14
C GLU A 164 8.99 6.12 30.76
N GLN A 165 7.91 5.37 30.58
CA GLN A 165 7.65 4.63 29.36
C GLN A 165 6.23 4.84 28.86
N PHE A 166 6.08 4.81 27.55
CA PHE A 166 4.82 4.58 26.86
C PHE A 166 4.77 3.12 26.46
N THR A 167 3.64 2.45 26.71
CA THR A 167 3.47 1.03 26.38
C THR A 167 2.30 0.84 25.44
N PHE A 168 2.56 0.34 24.24
CA PHE A 168 1.51 -0.21 23.38
C PHE A 168 1.14 -1.62 23.86
N ARG A 169 -0.16 -1.93 23.79
CA ARG A 169 -0.71 -3.26 24.06
C ARG A 169 -1.57 -3.69 22.89
N PHE A 170 -1.38 -4.92 22.46
CA PHE A 170 -2.10 -5.51 21.35
C PHE A 170 -2.71 -6.82 21.82
N GLY A 171 -4.04 -6.84 21.91
CA GLY A 171 -4.77 -8.11 22.00
C GLY A 171 -4.73 -8.76 20.62
N VAL A 172 -4.29 -10.01 20.56
CA VAL A 172 -4.15 -10.79 19.34
C VAL A 172 -4.91 -12.10 19.50
N ASP A 173 -5.88 -12.29 18.64
CA ASP A 173 -6.57 -13.56 18.45
C ASP A 173 -6.46 -13.93 16.95
N GLY A 174 -6.82 -15.14 16.57
CA GLY A 174 -6.85 -15.53 15.18
C GLY A 174 -6.55 -17.00 14.99
N THR A 175 -6.87 -17.49 13.81
CA THR A 175 -6.68 -18.89 13.45
C THR A 175 -5.67 -19.02 12.35
N VAL A 176 -4.75 -19.96 12.54
CA VAL A 176 -3.78 -20.38 11.54
C VAL A 176 -4.10 -21.82 11.18
N ASP A 177 -4.42 -22.05 9.92
CA ASP A 177 -4.58 -23.38 9.35
C ASP A 177 -3.56 -23.56 8.23
N ILE A 178 -2.45 -24.22 8.56
CA ILE A 178 -1.41 -24.58 7.61
C ILE A 178 -1.24 -26.11 7.71
N PRO A 179 -1.64 -26.88 6.68
CA PRO A 179 -1.50 -28.31 6.73
C PRO A 179 -0.05 -28.74 6.96
N ALA A 180 0.15 -29.80 7.75
CA ALA A 180 1.49 -30.33 8.04
C ALA A 180 2.25 -30.77 6.77
N ALA A 181 1.54 -31.07 5.68
CA ALA A 181 2.12 -31.40 4.38
C ALA A 181 2.77 -30.19 3.66
N VAL A 182 2.43 -28.96 4.06
CA VAL A 182 3.09 -27.75 3.56
C VAL A 182 4.48 -27.65 4.18
N ALA A 183 5.48 -27.91 3.36
CA ALA A 183 6.88 -27.86 3.74
C ALA A 183 7.34 -26.41 3.92
N THR A 184 8.36 -26.25 4.76
CA THR A 184 9.05 -24.96 4.92
C THR A 184 9.58 -24.50 3.57
N PRO A 185 9.37 -23.23 3.20
CA PRO A 185 9.80 -22.73 1.91
C PRO A 185 11.32 -22.75 1.78
N VAL A 186 11.78 -22.96 0.55
CA VAL A 186 13.20 -22.86 0.18
C VAL A 186 13.58 -21.49 -0.39
N SER A 187 12.60 -20.62 -0.61
CA SER A 187 12.77 -19.26 -1.13
C SER A 187 11.94 -18.24 -0.34
N SER A 188 12.35 -16.97 -0.38
CA SER A 188 11.64 -15.89 0.31
C SER A 188 10.28 -15.56 -0.31
N SER A 189 10.04 -15.94 -1.58
CA SER A 189 8.79 -15.68 -2.28
C SER A 189 7.66 -16.66 -1.90
N ALA A 190 7.99 -17.80 -1.29
CA ALA A 190 7.07 -18.89 -0.97
C ALA A 190 6.69 -18.98 0.52
N MET A 191 6.86 -17.90 1.29
CA MET A 191 6.59 -17.92 2.74
C MET A 191 5.11 -17.74 3.07
N THR A 192 4.62 -18.53 4.02
CA THR A 192 3.30 -18.35 4.66
C THR A 192 3.48 -17.84 6.08
N TRP A 193 2.91 -16.68 6.40
CA TRP A 193 3.10 -16.02 7.69
C TRP A 193 2.04 -14.95 7.95
N ALA A 194 1.80 -14.66 9.22
CA ALA A 194 1.10 -13.47 9.68
C ALA A 194 2.04 -12.65 10.56
N THR A 195 2.19 -11.34 10.31
CA THR A 195 2.98 -10.46 11.20
C THR A 195 2.19 -9.25 11.62
N LEU A 196 2.45 -8.83 12.85
CA LEU A 196 2.12 -7.51 13.36
C LEU A 196 3.40 -6.69 13.44
N ARG A 197 3.41 -5.48 12.89
CA ARG A 197 4.58 -4.60 12.87
C ARG A 197 4.21 -3.22 13.39
N LEU A 198 4.92 -2.77 14.42
CA LEU A 198 4.84 -1.43 14.97
C LEU A 198 6.08 -0.66 14.52
N ASN A 199 5.88 0.50 13.88
CA ASN A 199 6.97 1.44 13.61
C ASN A 199 6.66 2.76 14.31
N ILE A 200 7.67 3.38 14.90
CA ILE A 200 7.55 4.61 15.68
C ILE A 200 8.58 5.62 15.17
N TRP A 201 8.13 6.85 14.96
CA TRP A 201 8.94 7.96 14.47
C TRP A 201 8.76 9.21 15.32
N ARG A 202 9.71 10.13 15.17
CA ARG A 202 9.53 11.54 15.58
C ARG A 202 8.47 12.21 14.70
N PRO A 203 7.89 13.34 15.15
CA PRO A 203 6.98 14.15 14.33
C PRO A 203 7.55 14.45 12.93
N GLY A 204 6.73 14.27 11.89
CA GLY A 204 7.10 14.34 10.47
C GLY A 204 7.57 13.02 9.86
N GLY A 205 7.65 11.93 10.63
CA GLY A 205 8.06 10.61 10.18
C GLY A 205 7.05 9.94 9.25
N LEU A 206 5.76 10.05 9.53
CA LEU A 206 4.67 9.54 8.69
C LEU A 206 4.68 10.21 7.32
N GLU A 207 4.87 11.53 7.27
CA GLU A 207 4.97 12.27 6.01
C GLU A 207 6.22 11.84 5.21
N ALA A 208 7.38 11.73 5.86
CA ALA A 208 8.59 11.22 5.20
C ALA A 208 8.40 9.79 4.66
N ASN A 209 7.72 8.92 5.43
CA ASN A 209 7.43 7.55 5.02
C ASN A 209 6.42 7.51 3.87
N HIS A 210 5.42 8.39 3.90
CA HIS A 210 4.45 8.54 2.81
C HIS A 210 5.14 8.95 1.51
N GLN A 211 6.03 9.95 1.54
CA GLN A 211 6.83 10.38 0.39
C GLN A 211 7.70 9.24 -0.17
N LEU A 212 8.33 8.45 0.70
CA LEU A 212 9.09 7.28 0.27
C LEU A 212 8.19 6.20 -0.36
N SER A 213 7.03 5.91 0.25
CA SER A 213 6.12 4.86 -0.22
C SER A 213 5.44 5.17 -1.56
N THR A 214 5.22 6.45 -1.83
CA THR A 214 4.59 6.93 -3.08
C THR A 214 5.62 7.24 -4.17
N PHE A 215 6.92 7.12 -3.89
CA PHE A 215 7.98 7.35 -4.85
C PHE A 215 7.98 6.25 -5.94
N ASP A 216 7.57 6.63 -7.15
CA ASP A 216 7.63 5.74 -8.32
C ASP A 216 9.05 5.74 -8.91
N TYR A 217 9.88 4.81 -8.42
CA TYR A 217 11.26 4.64 -8.86
C TYR A 217 11.38 4.53 -10.38
N ASN A 218 10.49 3.78 -11.03
CA ASN A 218 10.57 3.51 -12.47
C ASN A 218 10.21 4.73 -13.30
N ALA A 219 9.15 5.46 -12.90
CA ALA A 219 8.78 6.70 -13.57
C ALA A 219 9.90 7.76 -13.42
N TYR A 220 10.47 7.89 -12.22
CA TYR A 220 11.59 8.80 -11.99
C TYR A 220 12.83 8.40 -12.79
N ALA A 221 13.15 7.11 -12.85
CA ALA A 221 14.27 6.58 -13.62
C ALA A 221 14.12 6.79 -15.14
N GLN A 222 12.90 6.68 -15.67
CA GLN A 222 12.62 6.98 -17.08
C GLN A 222 12.86 8.45 -17.42
N GLN A 223 12.60 9.36 -16.48
CA GLN A 223 12.74 10.80 -16.71
C GLN A 223 14.16 11.31 -16.45
N PHE A 224 14.83 10.83 -15.40
CA PHE A 224 16.09 11.38 -14.90
C PHE A 224 17.27 10.39 -14.92
N GLY A 225 17.04 9.14 -15.30
CA GLY A 225 18.03 8.06 -15.28
C GLY A 225 18.04 7.27 -13.96
N ASN A 226 18.52 6.02 -14.03
CA ASN A 226 18.54 5.08 -12.89
C ASN A 226 19.38 5.61 -11.70
N ASP A 227 20.52 6.25 -11.96
CA ASP A 227 21.39 6.77 -10.89
C ASP A 227 20.73 7.91 -10.11
N ALA A 228 19.98 8.79 -10.80
CA ALA A 228 19.23 9.86 -10.17
C ALA A 228 18.06 9.30 -9.34
N ALA A 229 17.33 8.31 -9.87
CA ALA A 229 16.26 7.63 -9.15
C ALA A 229 16.77 6.91 -7.89
N TRP A 230 17.91 6.23 -7.99
CA TRP A 230 18.56 5.61 -6.84
C TRP A 230 19.00 6.62 -5.80
N THR A 231 19.62 7.73 -6.22
CA THR A 231 20.05 8.79 -5.31
C THR A 231 18.85 9.40 -4.56
N GLU A 232 17.75 9.64 -5.26
CA GLU A 232 16.53 10.19 -4.66
C GLU A 232 15.87 9.20 -3.69
N TYR A 233 15.77 7.93 -4.07
CA TYR A 233 15.28 6.87 -3.19
C TYR A 233 16.10 6.78 -1.90
N VAL A 234 17.43 6.80 -2.01
CA VAL A 234 18.34 6.79 -0.84
C VAL A 234 18.15 8.05 0.02
N ARG A 235 17.97 9.23 -0.59
CA ARG A 235 17.70 10.47 0.14
C ARG A 235 16.41 10.37 0.96
N LEU A 236 15.32 9.90 0.36
CA LEU A 236 14.02 9.70 1.03
C LEU A 236 14.13 8.64 2.14
N SER A 237 14.80 7.51 1.87
CA SER A 237 15.04 6.46 2.86
C SER A 237 15.85 6.97 4.07
N ASN A 238 16.90 7.76 3.82
CA ASN A 238 17.68 8.39 4.90
C ASN A 238 16.85 9.37 5.74
N GLN A 239 15.91 10.09 5.13
CA GLN A 239 15.01 10.98 5.84
C GLN A 239 14.07 10.21 6.78
N VAL A 240 13.50 9.09 6.33
CA VAL A 240 12.69 8.19 7.18
C VAL A 240 13.53 7.62 8.32
N ASN A 241 14.73 7.12 8.02
CA ASN A 241 15.63 6.53 9.02
C ASN A 241 16.08 7.56 10.07
N ALA A 242 16.29 8.81 9.68
CA ALA A 242 16.67 9.88 10.62
C ALA A 242 15.55 10.24 11.61
N LEU A 243 14.30 9.94 11.27
CA LEU A 243 13.12 10.19 12.11
C LEU A 243 12.68 8.95 12.88
N ALA A 244 13.16 7.75 12.53
CA ALA A 244 12.81 6.52 13.22
C ALA A 244 13.28 6.56 14.68
N LEU A 245 12.36 6.26 15.59
CA LEU A 245 12.65 6.11 17.02
C LEU A 245 12.84 4.64 17.38
N ASN A 246 11.90 3.79 16.95
CA ASN A 246 11.94 2.38 17.25
C ASN A 246 11.00 1.57 16.36
N SER A 247 11.12 0.25 16.44
CA SER A 247 10.21 -0.68 15.79
C SER A 247 10.09 -1.98 16.56
N ALA A 248 8.95 -2.64 16.44
CA ALA A 248 8.73 -3.99 16.95
C ALA A 248 7.98 -4.83 15.93
N GLY A 249 8.29 -6.13 15.89
CA GLY A 249 7.66 -7.08 14.99
C GLY A 249 7.32 -8.36 15.71
N TRP A 250 6.15 -8.93 15.38
CA TRP A 250 5.71 -10.22 15.88
C TRP A 250 5.25 -11.11 14.72
N CYS A 251 5.66 -12.37 14.71
CA CYS A 251 5.00 -13.40 13.90
C CYS A 251 3.89 -14.05 14.71
N LEU A 252 2.69 -14.11 14.15
CA LEU A 252 1.49 -14.54 14.84
C LEU A 252 1.14 -15.98 14.46
N GLY A 253 1.13 -16.87 15.46
CA GLY A 253 0.75 -18.27 15.26
C GLY A 253 1.78 -19.07 14.47
N GLU A 254 1.38 -20.22 13.94
CA GLU A 254 2.28 -21.04 13.14
C GLU A 254 2.67 -20.32 11.84
N SER A 255 3.93 -20.46 11.43
CA SER A 255 4.43 -19.87 10.21
C SER A 255 5.30 -20.87 9.44
N ARG A 256 5.34 -20.71 8.12
CA ARG A 256 6.22 -21.43 7.19
C ARG A 256 7.09 -20.41 6.49
N THR A 257 8.18 -20.04 7.13
CA THR A 257 9.13 -19.03 6.64
C THR A 257 10.52 -19.62 6.48
N LEU A 258 11.41 -18.89 5.80
CA LEU A 258 12.83 -19.19 5.88
C LEU A 258 13.32 -19.12 7.34
N ALA A 259 14.37 -19.88 7.63
CA ALA A 259 14.96 -19.92 8.96
C ALA A 259 15.40 -18.51 9.41
N GLY A 260 15.02 -18.13 10.63
CA GLY A 260 15.39 -16.84 11.22
C GLY A 260 14.52 -15.65 10.82
N PHE A 261 13.47 -15.84 10.01
CA PHE A 261 12.47 -14.78 9.79
C PHE A 261 11.58 -14.61 11.02
N CYS A 262 10.76 -15.63 11.33
CA CYS A 262 9.99 -15.69 12.58
C CYS A 262 10.84 -16.27 13.71
N GLY A 263 10.85 -15.62 14.87
CA GLY A 263 11.75 -15.95 15.98
C GLY A 263 13.18 -15.45 15.78
N GLY A 264 13.40 -14.57 14.79
CA GLY A 264 14.67 -13.90 14.53
C GLY A 264 14.80 -12.55 15.23
N VAL A 265 15.77 -11.75 14.76
CA VAL A 265 16.05 -10.41 15.33
C VAL A 265 14.93 -9.40 15.05
N PHE A 266 14.20 -9.57 13.96
CA PHE A 266 13.18 -8.62 13.50
C PHE A 266 11.77 -8.95 13.97
N PHE A 267 11.45 -10.24 14.17
CA PHE A 267 10.12 -10.69 14.55
C PHE A 267 10.18 -11.70 15.69
N GLN A 268 9.56 -11.34 16.82
CA GLN A 268 9.33 -12.26 17.92
C GLN A 268 8.20 -13.25 17.55
N GLN A 269 8.40 -14.54 17.81
CA GLN A 269 7.35 -15.53 17.61
C GLN A 269 6.30 -15.45 18.73
N VAL A 270 5.02 -15.39 18.36
CA VAL A 270 3.87 -15.40 19.27
C VAL A 270 3.09 -16.68 19.03
N THR A 271 2.89 -17.46 20.07
CA THR A 271 2.04 -18.66 20.00
C THR A 271 0.60 -18.26 20.25
N LEU A 272 -0.28 -18.62 19.32
CA LEU A 272 -1.73 -18.44 19.48
C LEU A 272 -2.31 -19.69 20.14
N GLY A 273 -3.24 -19.50 21.07
CA GLY A 273 -3.91 -20.57 21.80
C GLY A 273 -5.43 -20.39 21.76
N ALA A 274 -6.13 -21.11 22.64
CA ALA A 274 -7.59 -20.97 22.76
C ALA A 274 -8.05 -19.64 23.36
N THR A 275 -7.12 -18.86 23.94
CA THR A 275 -7.35 -17.53 24.47
C THR A 275 -6.56 -16.50 23.66
N PRO A 276 -7.05 -15.27 23.50
CA PRO A 276 -6.29 -14.19 22.89
C PRO A 276 -4.92 -14.05 23.55
N ALA A 277 -3.87 -13.98 22.74
CA ALA A 277 -2.54 -13.61 23.16
C ALA A 277 -2.49 -12.09 23.40
N GLU A 278 -1.64 -11.65 24.32
CA GLU A 278 -1.33 -10.24 24.50
C GLU A 278 0.14 -10.02 24.16
N VAL A 279 0.40 -9.09 23.26
CA VAL A 279 1.76 -8.60 22.99
C VAL A 279 1.85 -7.13 23.33
N SER A 280 2.99 -6.73 23.89
CA SER A 280 3.19 -5.37 24.36
C SER A 280 4.56 -4.85 23.97
N TYR A 281 4.65 -3.54 23.78
CA TYR A 281 5.91 -2.87 23.47
C TYR A 281 6.03 -1.58 24.28
N ALA A 282 7.04 -1.53 25.14
CA ALA A 282 7.32 -0.38 26.00
C ALA A 282 8.59 0.33 25.55
N PHE A 283 8.53 1.66 25.46
CA PHE A 283 9.66 2.50 25.07
C PHE A 283 9.57 3.88 25.73
N ALA A 284 10.69 4.60 25.80
CA ALA A 284 10.75 5.97 26.30
C ALA A 284 10.77 6.94 25.08
N PRO A 285 9.63 7.54 24.70
CA PRO A 285 9.58 8.40 23.51
C PRO A 285 10.35 9.71 23.68
N GLY A 286 10.45 10.24 24.91
CA GLY A 286 11.11 11.52 25.20
C GLY A 286 10.39 12.76 24.66
N GLY A 287 9.23 12.60 24.02
CA GLY A 287 8.43 13.67 23.44
C GLY A 287 7.21 13.14 22.71
N ASP A 288 6.63 13.98 21.85
CA ASP A 288 5.59 13.58 20.90
C ASP A 288 6.16 12.62 19.86
N PHE A 289 5.33 11.74 19.31
CA PHE A 289 5.75 10.76 18.32
C PHE A 289 4.61 10.39 17.37
N GLU A 290 4.97 9.77 16.26
CA GLU A 290 4.04 9.23 15.28
C GLU A 290 4.26 7.72 15.15
N TRP A 291 3.23 6.97 14.79
CA TRP A 291 3.32 5.52 14.73
C TRP A 291 2.46 4.93 13.63
N THR A 292 2.84 3.72 13.20
CA THR A 292 2.01 2.83 12.38
C THR A 292 1.94 1.47 13.04
N LEU A 293 0.80 0.81 12.89
CA LEU A 293 0.64 -0.60 13.17
C LEU A 293 0.12 -1.27 11.89
N GLU A 294 0.87 -2.25 11.42
CA GLU A 294 0.56 -3.02 10.22
C GLU A 294 0.34 -4.48 10.59
N LEU A 295 -0.79 -5.03 10.17
CA LEU A 295 -1.09 -6.45 10.18
C LEU A 295 -1.02 -6.98 8.74
N GLU A 296 -0.03 -7.82 8.44
CA GLU A 296 0.09 -8.50 7.16
C GLU A 296 -0.14 -10.00 7.34
N THR A 297 -1.02 -10.56 6.50
CA THR A 297 -1.23 -12.01 6.38
C THR A 297 -0.90 -12.42 4.95
N ARG A 298 0.00 -13.40 4.81
CA ARG A 298 0.43 -13.91 3.52
C ARG A 298 0.38 -15.42 3.54
N VAL A 299 -0.36 -16.00 2.60
CA VAL A 299 -0.35 -17.43 2.32
C VAL A 299 0.33 -17.65 0.98
N ALA A 300 1.40 -18.44 1.00
CA ALA A 300 2.11 -18.86 -0.20
C ALA A 300 2.16 -20.39 -0.25
N MET A 301 1.80 -20.95 -1.40
CA MET A 301 1.80 -22.40 -1.61
C MET A 301 2.56 -22.75 -2.87
N ASP A 302 3.32 -23.83 -2.80
CA ASP A 302 3.98 -24.42 -3.97
C ASP A 302 2.94 -25.07 -4.89
N LEU A 303 3.11 -24.86 -6.19
CA LEU A 303 2.19 -25.40 -7.20
C LEU A 303 2.34 -26.91 -7.43
N SER A 304 3.34 -27.55 -6.82
CA SER A 304 3.45 -29.01 -6.76
C SER A 304 2.38 -29.65 -5.87
N TYR A 305 1.75 -28.88 -4.96
CA TYR A 305 0.69 -29.39 -4.08
C TYR A 305 -0.65 -29.53 -4.79
N GLU A 306 -1.43 -30.56 -4.43
CA GLU A 306 -2.77 -30.80 -4.97
C GLU A 306 -3.76 -31.04 -3.82
N ASN A 307 -4.99 -30.55 -3.99
CA ASN A 307 -6.08 -30.67 -3.01
C ASN A 307 -5.68 -30.18 -1.61
N LEU A 308 -5.01 -29.04 -1.56
CA LEU A 308 -4.48 -28.48 -0.34
C LEU A 308 -4.95 -27.03 -0.19
N SER A 309 -5.24 -26.62 1.03
CA SER A 309 -5.58 -25.25 1.36
C SER A 309 -4.86 -24.81 2.61
N SER A 310 -4.50 -23.54 2.66
CA SER A 310 -3.96 -22.88 3.84
C SER A 310 -4.71 -21.57 4.07
N SER A 311 -4.91 -21.19 5.32
CA SER A 311 -5.53 -19.91 5.68
C SER A 311 -4.93 -19.31 6.94
N LEU A 312 -4.84 -17.99 6.94
CA LEU A 312 -4.53 -17.14 8.06
C LEU A 312 -5.72 -16.21 8.24
N ASP A 313 -6.41 -16.29 9.37
CA ASP A 313 -7.60 -15.48 9.64
C ASP A 313 -7.46 -14.72 10.96
N PHE A 314 -7.30 -13.41 10.83
CA PHE A 314 -7.24 -12.42 11.90
C PHE A 314 -8.35 -11.37 11.71
N SER A 315 -9.52 -11.78 11.20
CA SER A 315 -10.64 -10.88 10.88
C SER A 315 -11.39 -10.32 12.09
N HIS A 316 -11.08 -10.73 13.32
CA HIS A 316 -11.82 -10.32 14.52
C HIS A 316 -10.92 -9.72 15.62
N THR A 317 -9.63 -9.50 15.38
CA THR A 317 -8.71 -9.93 16.44
C THR A 317 -7.58 -9.03 16.88
N ILE A 318 -7.11 -8.05 16.11
CA ILE A 318 -6.09 -7.14 16.64
C ILE A 318 -6.77 -5.94 17.25
N ARG A 319 -6.65 -5.79 18.57
CA ARG A 319 -7.11 -4.60 19.30
C ARG A 319 -5.93 -3.86 19.90
N THR A 320 -5.79 -2.61 19.51
CA THR A 320 -4.71 -1.75 19.94
C THR A 320 -5.16 -0.88 21.11
N GLY A 321 -4.36 -0.87 22.17
CA GLY A 321 -4.49 0.07 23.28
C GLY A 321 -3.12 0.54 23.74
N PHE A 322 -3.10 1.43 24.74
CA PHE A 322 -1.85 1.90 25.32
C PHE A 322 -1.95 2.19 26.81
N VAL A 323 -0.79 2.34 27.43
CA VAL A 323 -0.62 2.89 28.78
C VAL A 323 0.42 4.00 28.70
N ALA A 324 0.00 5.21 29.08
CA ALA A 324 0.87 6.38 29.23
C ALA A 324 1.15 6.66 30.72
N PRO A 325 2.16 7.49 31.03
CA PRO A 325 2.38 7.97 32.39
C PRO A 325 1.11 8.62 32.98
N THR A 326 0.83 8.38 34.27
CA THR A 326 -0.43 8.80 34.90
C THR A 326 -0.63 10.31 35.00
N SER A 327 0.45 11.09 34.95
CA SER A 327 0.46 12.56 34.93
C SER A 327 0.34 13.14 33.52
N ALA A 328 0.43 12.30 32.47
CA ALA A 328 0.32 12.73 31.09
C ALA A 328 -1.14 12.65 30.61
N THR A 329 -1.59 13.71 29.94
CA THR A 329 -2.77 13.65 29.09
C THR A 329 -2.32 13.39 27.65
N THR A 330 -2.78 12.30 27.06
CA THR A 330 -2.45 11.91 25.68
C THR A 330 -3.48 12.46 24.71
N TYR A 331 -3.00 13.08 23.64
CA TYR A 331 -3.81 13.61 22.56
C TYR A 331 -3.49 12.88 21.26
N SER A 332 -4.53 12.49 20.54
CA SER A 332 -4.43 11.96 19.18
C SER A 332 -4.61 13.09 18.18
N ALA A 333 -3.77 13.14 17.14
CA ALA A 333 -3.91 14.09 16.05
C ALA A 333 -5.16 13.83 15.22
N SER A 334 -5.53 12.56 15.01
CA SER A 334 -6.82 12.21 14.41
C SER A 334 -8.01 12.53 15.32
N GLY A 335 -7.80 12.50 16.63
CA GLY A 335 -8.86 12.60 17.64
C GLY A 335 -9.78 11.38 17.70
N LEU A 336 -9.39 10.29 17.05
CA LEU A 336 -10.18 9.06 16.96
C LEU A 336 -9.63 7.94 17.84
N PHE A 337 -8.32 7.90 18.06
CA PHE A 337 -7.69 6.76 18.73
C PHE A 337 -8.22 6.60 20.19
N PRO A 338 -8.62 5.38 20.62
CA PRO A 338 -9.22 5.14 21.93
C PRO A 338 -8.41 5.69 23.09
N ASP A 339 -9.09 6.12 24.16
CA ASP A 339 -8.49 6.62 25.40
C ASP A 339 -7.56 7.84 25.22
N THR A 340 -7.70 8.57 24.10
CA THR A 340 -7.03 9.86 23.88
C THR A 340 -8.03 11.02 23.85
N LEU A 341 -7.53 12.24 24.05
CA LEU A 341 -8.28 13.45 23.75
C LEU A 341 -8.00 13.91 22.31
N PRO A 342 -8.95 14.56 21.62
CA PRO A 342 -8.66 15.17 20.34
C PRO A 342 -7.63 16.28 20.52
N ALA A 343 -6.56 16.26 19.71
CA ALA A 343 -5.62 17.36 19.66
C ALA A 343 -6.38 18.66 19.35
N ALA A 344 -6.03 19.74 20.05
CA ALA A 344 -6.60 21.05 19.74
C ALA A 344 -6.34 21.32 18.26
N ALA A 345 -7.41 21.62 17.50
CA ALA A 345 -7.30 21.96 16.10
C ALA A 345 -6.22 23.05 15.98
N VAL A 346 -5.13 22.73 15.27
CA VAL A 346 -4.08 23.72 15.00
C VAL A 346 -4.82 24.86 14.32
N PRO A 347 -4.84 26.09 14.91
CA PRO A 347 -5.53 27.20 14.29
C PRO A 347 -4.95 27.33 12.89
N GLU A 348 -5.75 27.00 11.86
CA GLU A 348 -5.24 27.00 10.50
C GLU A 348 -4.58 28.37 10.29
N PRO A 349 -3.31 28.44 9.88
CA PRO A 349 -2.55 29.68 9.85
C PRO A 349 -3.25 30.67 8.95
N HIS A 350 -4.09 31.49 9.57
CA HIS A 350 -4.98 32.46 8.98
C HIS A 350 -5.43 32.11 7.56
N SER A 351 -6.11 30.99 7.35
CA SER A 351 -6.82 30.72 6.08
C SER A 351 -7.69 31.92 5.68
N TRP A 352 -8.21 32.64 6.69
CA TRP A 352 -8.84 33.95 6.58
C TRP A 352 -7.92 35.08 6.10
N ALA A 353 -6.67 35.16 6.56
CA ALA A 353 -5.71 36.14 6.03
C ALA A 353 -5.23 35.78 4.63
N LEU A 354 -5.03 34.50 4.29
CA LEU A 354 -4.72 34.08 2.91
C LEU A 354 -5.90 34.38 1.98
N MET A 355 -7.13 34.09 2.42
CA MET A 355 -8.35 34.46 1.69
C MET A 355 -8.49 35.98 1.56
N ALA A 356 -8.22 36.74 2.63
CA ALA A 356 -8.24 38.20 2.60
C ALA A 356 -7.16 38.77 1.66
N CYS A 357 -5.94 38.25 1.69
CA CYS A 357 -4.87 38.62 0.77
C CYS A 357 -5.23 38.27 -0.68
N GLY A 358 -5.84 37.11 -0.92
CA GLY A 358 -6.35 36.72 -2.24
C GLY A 358 -7.44 37.67 -2.75
N LEU A 359 -8.40 38.04 -1.89
CA LEU A 359 -9.45 39.00 -2.21
C LEU A 359 -8.89 40.39 -2.50
N LEU A 360 -7.95 40.87 -1.67
CA LEU A 360 -7.27 42.16 -1.88
C LEU A 360 -6.46 42.17 -3.19
N GLY A 361 -5.80 41.06 -3.53
CA GLY A 361 -5.10 40.88 -4.80
C GLY A 361 -6.05 40.96 -6.00
N LEU A 362 -7.22 40.31 -5.92
CA LEU A 362 -8.25 40.37 -6.96
C LEU A 362 -8.85 41.77 -7.13
N MET A 363 -9.12 42.47 -6.03
CA MET A 363 -9.61 43.86 -6.07
C MET A 363 -8.57 44.81 -6.67
N GLY A 364 -7.29 44.63 -6.33
CA GLY A 364 -6.19 45.36 -6.94
C GLY A 364 -6.09 45.13 -8.45
N ALA A 365 -6.15 43.87 -8.89
CA ALA A 365 -6.08 43.51 -10.31
C ALA A 365 -7.28 44.02 -11.13
N ALA A 366 -8.49 44.01 -10.54
CA ALA A 366 -9.69 44.55 -11.18
C ALA A 366 -9.64 46.07 -11.38
N GLY A 367 -9.06 46.81 -10.43
CA GLY A 367 -8.92 48.26 -10.50
C GLY A 367 -7.98 48.76 -11.61
N PHE A 368 -6.97 47.98 -11.99
CA PHE A 368 -6.01 48.38 -13.04
C PHE A 368 -6.57 48.28 -14.47
N LYS A 369 -7.67 47.55 -14.69
CA LYS A 369 -8.20 47.32 -16.04
C LYS A 369 -9.08 48.45 -16.58
N GLN A 370 -9.44 49.44 -15.75
CA GLN A 370 -10.40 50.49 -16.10
C GLN A 370 -9.79 51.84 -16.55
N ARG A 371 -8.46 51.97 -16.64
CA ARG A 371 -7.83 53.20 -17.16
C ARG A 371 -7.17 52.96 -18.52
N ARG A 372 -7.98 52.85 -19.57
CA ARG A 372 -7.53 53.19 -20.93
C ARG A 372 -8.24 54.48 -21.35
N PRO A 373 -7.55 55.62 -21.43
CA PRO A 373 -8.13 56.84 -21.98
C PRO A 373 -8.37 56.63 -23.49
N HIS A 374 -9.55 57.03 -23.95
CA HIS A 374 -9.89 57.18 -25.37
C HIS A 374 -9.39 58.50 -25.90
#